data_AF-A0A956AIJ0-F1
#
_entry.id   AF-A0A956AIJ0-F1
#
_cell.length_a   1.000
_cell.length_b   1.000
_cell.length_c   1.000
_cell.angle_alpha   90.00
_cell.angle_beta   90.00
_cell.angle_gamma   90.00
#
_symmetry.space_group_name_H-M   'P 1'
#
loop_
_entity.id
_entity.type
_entity.pdbx_description
1 polymer ?
#
loop_
_entity_poly.entity_id
_entity_poly.type
_entity_poly.pdbx_seq_one_letter_code
_entity_poly.pdbx_strand_id
1 'polypeptide(L)'
;AAALARGRSVVLDRYFLSTQAYAAFRGTGLDLDDLGRHLTPACATVYLDPPLAVRQARLRRRPTTLADRETVPSAADHRLRQAHLRRTHLPVVGRLLHLTTAERTPTALIDEIVAWLEL
;
A
#
# COMPACT_ATOMS: atom_id res chain seq x y z
N ALA A 1 -17.85 -7.61 -4.37
CA ALA A 1 -18.45 -7.85 -5.70
C ALA A 1 -19.71 -7.00 -5.96
N ALA A 2 -20.69 -6.94 -5.05
CA ALA A 2 -21.99 -6.28 -5.31
C ALA A 2 -21.92 -4.77 -5.69
N ALA A 3 -20.97 -4.00 -5.17
CA ALA A 3 -20.81 -2.59 -5.54
C ALA A 3 -20.23 -2.41 -6.96
N LEU A 4 -19.19 -3.16 -7.29
CA LEU A 4 -18.57 -3.17 -8.62
C LEU A 4 -19.57 -3.63 -9.70
N ALA A 5 -20.36 -4.67 -9.41
CA ALA A 5 -21.40 -5.17 -10.31
C ALA A 5 -22.51 -4.13 -10.60
N ARG A 6 -22.64 -3.11 -9.75
CA ARG A 6 -23.56 -1.97 -9.94
C ARG A 6 -22.88 -0.75 -10.57
N GLY A 7 -21.68 -0.91 -11.12
CA GLY A 7 -20.90 0.18 -11.73
C GLY A 7 -20.37 1.23 -10.75
N ARG A 8 -20.29 0.90 -9.44
CA ARG A 8 -19.77 1.84 -8.44
C ARG A 8 -18.27 1.66 -8.23
N SER A 9 -17.56 2.77 -8.09
CA SER A 9 -16.16 2.80 -7.65
C SER A 9 -16.03 2.30 -6.20
N VAL A 10 -14.97 1.54 -5.93
CA VAL A 10 -14.65 1.01 -4.60
C VAL A 10 -13.21 1.37 -4.26
N VAL A 11 -13.01 2.00 -3.09
CA VAL A 11 -11.68 2.29 -2.54
C VAL A 11 -11.42 1.29 -1.42
N LEU A 12 -10.25 0.65 -1.45
CA LEU A 12 -9.82 -0.30 -0.43
C LEU A 12 -8.63 0.28 0.33
N ASP A 13 -8.76 0.43 1.65
CA ASP A 13 -7.60 0.65 2.51
C ASP A 13 -6.89 -0.69 2.72
N ARG A 14 -5.77 -0.84 2.00
CA ARG A 14 -5.02 -2.07 1.78
C ARG A 14 -5.77 -3.07 0.90
N TYR A 15 -5.07 -3.54 -0.13
CA TYR A 15 -5.48 -4.66 -0.96
C TYR A 15 -4.37 -5.72 -0.97
N PHE A 16 -4.29 -6.54 -2.01
CA PHE A 16 -3.44 -7.72 -2.02
C PHE A 16 -1.94 -7.42 -1.98
N LEU A 17 -1.48 -6.30 -2.56
CA LEU A 17 -0.07 -5.87 -2.49
C LEU A 17 0.45 -5.80 -1.04
N SER A 18 -0.36 -5.30 -0.11
CA SER A 18 0.00 -5.28 1.32
C SER A 18 0.11 -6.69 1.89
N THR A 19 -0.79 -7.59 1.52
CA THR A 19 -0.76 -8.98 1.98
C THR A 19 0.54 -9.66 1.55
N GLN A 20 0.90 -9.54 0.27
CA GLN A 20 2.13 -10.12 -0.28
C GLN A 20 3.39 -9.52 0.35
N ALA A 21 3.43 -8.20 0.53
CA ALA A 21 4.58 -7.53 1.11
C ALA A 21 4.80 -7.89 2.58
N TYR A 22 3.73 -7.96 3.39
CA TYR A 22 3.85 -8.33 4.81
C TYR A 22 4.18 -9.81 4.99
N ALA A 23 3.60 -10.67 4.17
CA ALA A 23 3.94 -12.08 4.09
C ALA A 23 5.44 -12.29 3.84
N ALA A 24 5.98 -11.68 2.78
CA ALA A 24 7.40 -11.76 2.45
C ALA A 24 8.27 -11.13 3.55
N PHE A 25 7.86 -9.99 4.11
CA PHE A 25 8.56 -9.33 5.21
C PHE A 25 8.69 -10.23 6.44
N ARG A 26 7.63 -10.99 6.78
CA ARG A 26 7.59 -11.95 7.89
C ARG A 26 8.20 -13.31 7.56
N GLY A 27 8.68 -13.50 6.32
CA GLY A 27 9.32 -14.74 5.91
C GLY A 27 8.36 -15.92 5.74
N THR A 28 7.12 -15.68 5.34
CA THR A 28 6.22 -16.80 5.00
C THR A 28 6.71 -17.53 3.76
N GLY A 29 6.53 -18.86 3.73
CA GLY A 29 6.84 -19.71 2.57
C GLY A 29 5.69 -19.85 1.56
N LEU A 30 4.58 -19.15 1.77
CA LEU A 30 3.43 -19.19 0.86
C LEU A 30 3.74 -18.46 -0.45
N ASP A 31 3.41 -19.08 -1.59
CA ASP A 31 3.47 -18.42 -2.90
C ASP A 31 2.24 -17.53 -3.12
N LEU A 32 2.27 -16.36 -2.50
CA LEU A 32 1.20 -15.37 -2.65
C LEU A 32 1.26 -14.63 -3.98
N ASP A 33 2.39 -14.66 -4.68
CA ASP A 33 2.53 -13.98 -5.97
C ASP A 33 1.73 -14.75 -7.04
N ASP A 34 1.73 -16.09 -6.98
CA ASP A 34 0.83 -16.92 -7.79
C ASP A 34 -0.64 -16.75 -7.40
N LEU A 35 -0.97 -16.78 -6.10
CA LEU A 35 -2.36 -16.57 -5.62
C LEU A 35 -2.95 -15.25 -6.15
N GLY A 36 -2.14 -14.20 -6.26
CA GLY A 36 -2.56 -12.90 -6.78
C GLY A 36 -3.12 -12.94 -8.21
N ARG A 37 -2.74 -13.93 -9.01
CA ARG A 37 -3.24 -14.11 -10.39
C ARG A 37 -4.70 -14.51 -10.45
N HIS A 38 -5.24 -15.06 -9.35
CA HIS A 38 -6.64 -15.48 -9.25
C HIS A 38 -7.55 -14.40 -8.66
N LEU A 39 -6.99 -13.27 -8.24
CA LEU A 39 -7.75 -12.15 -7.69
C LEU A 39 -8.12 -11.14 -8.78
N THR A 40 -9.23 -10.43 -8.57
CA THR A 40 -9.58 -9.30 -9.41
C THR A 40 -8.51 -8.21 -9.30
N PRO A 41 -7.83 -7.84 -10.40
CA PRO A 41 -6.84 -6.77 -10.36
C PRO A 41 -7.48 -5.45 -9.91
N ALA A 42 -6.73 -4.64 -9.17
CA ALA A 42 -7.13 -3.25 -8.96
C ALA A 42 -7.07 -2.50 -10.30
N CYS A 43 -8.01 -1.58 -10.55
CA CYS A 43 -7.87 -0.65 -11.68
C CYS A 43 -6.64 0.26 -11.48
N ALA A 44 -6.45 0.67 -10.23
CA ALA A 44 -5.33 1.48 -9.80
C ALA A 44 -4.98 1.19 -8.34
N THR A 45 -3.70 1.29 -8.01
CA THR A 45 -3.15 1.24 -6.66
C THR A 45 -2.43 2.56 -6.38
N VAL A 46 -2.73 3.18 -5.24
CA VAL A 46 -1.97 4.32 -4.72
C VAL A 46 -1.07 3.82 -3.59
N TYR A 47 0.24 3.94 -3.77
CA TYR A 47 1.22 3.60 -2.75
C TYR A 47 1.74 4.87 -2.09
N LEU A 48 1.29 5.11 -0.86
CA LEU A 48 1.71 6.24 -0.03
C LEU A 48 2.98 5.88 0.73
N ASP A 49 4.06 6.59 0.42
CA ASP A 49 5.42 6.30 0.90
C ASP A 49 5.96 7.47 1.75
N PRO A 50 5.56 7.59 3.02
CA PRO A 50 6.09 8.60 3.92
C PRO A 50 7.56 8.31 4.27
N PRO A 51 8.41 9.34 4.43
CA PRO A 51 9.70 9.16 5.10
C PRO A 51 9.53 8.54 6.49
N LEU A 52 10.47 7.69 6.90
CA LEU A 52 10.43 7.01 8.20
C LEU A 52 10.24 7.98 9.36
N ALA A 53 10.92 9.14 9.34
CA ALA A 53 10.79 10.16 10.38
C ALA A 53 9.35 10.68 10.49
N VAL A 54 8.68 10.94 9.35
CA VAL A 54 7.27 11.36 9.31
C VAL A 54 6.36 10.26 9.86
N ARG A 55 6.62 9.00 9.49
CA ARG A 55 5.88 7.84 9.98
C ARG A 55 6.02 7.68 11.50
N GLN A 56 7.23 7.78 12.02
CA GLN A 56 7.52 7.74 13.47
C GLN A 56 6.82 8.87 14.23
N ALA A 57 6.86 10.09 13.70
CA ALA A 57 6.17 11.23 14.30
C ALA A 57 4.65 11.02 14.37
N ARG A 58 4.04 10.47 13.31
CA ARG A 58 2.60 10.13 13.29
C ARG A 58 2.27 9.03 14.30
N LEU A 59 3.11 8.00 14.42
CA LEU A 59 2.89 6.90 15.36
C LEU A 59 2.97 7.33 16.82
N ARG A 60 3.77 8.35 17.16
CA ARG A 60 3.82 8.90 18.53
C ARG A 60 2.51 9.58 18.97
N ARG A 61 1.63 9.93 18.02
CA ARG A 61 0.35 10.61 18.29
C ARG A 61 -0.82 9.65 18.49
N ARG A 62 -0.60 8.33 18.40
CA ARG A 62 -1.65 7.32 18.60
C ARG A 62 -1.09 6.06 19.30
N PRO A 63 -1.95 5.20 19.87
CA PRO A 63 -1.52 3.87 20.31
C PRO A 63 -0.88 3.07 19.16
N THR A 64 0.27 2.45 19.45
CA THR A 64 0.98 1.59 18.49
C THR A 64 0.44 0.17 18.54
N THR A 65 0.18 -0.40 17.36
CA THR A 65 -0.16 -1.81 17.19
C THR A 65 1.11 -2.68 17.16
N LEU A 66 0.95 -4.01 17.25
CA LEU A 66 2.07 -4.94 17.06
C LEU A 66 2.72 -4.78 15.67
N ALA A 67 1.91 -4.68 14.62
CA ALA A 67 2.39 -4.47 13.26
C ALA A 67 3.15 -3.13 13.12
N ASP A 68 2.75 -2.08 13.83
CA ASP A 68 3.52 -0.82 13.87
C ASP A 68 4.90 -1.06 14.48
N ARG A 69 4.98 -1.76 15.63
CA ARG A 69 6.25 -2.01 16.33
C ARG A 69 7.21 -2.87 15.51
N GLU A 70 6.69 -3.86 14.79
CA GLU A 70 7.47 -4.73 13.89
C GLU A 70 8.18 -3.95 12.77
N THR A 71 7.62 -2.81 12.36
CA THR A 71 7.96 -2.16 11.09
C THR A 71 8.50 -0.74 11.25
N VAL A 72 8.60 -0.24 12.49
CA VAL A 72 9.21 1.06 12.85
C VAL A 72 10.74 1.06 12.87
N PRO A 73 11.44 -0.02 13.26
CA PRO A 73 12.90 -0.06 13.19
C PRO A 73 13.37 0.20 11.75
N SER A 74 14.43 1.00 11.57
CA SER A 74 14.87 1.45 10.24
C SER A 74 15.13 0.30 9.25
N ALA A 75 15.79 -0.76 9.70
CA ALA A 75 16.02 -1.95 8.87
C ALA A 75 14.70 -2.66 8.49
N ALA A 76 13.73 -2.70 9.39
CA ALA A 76 12.42 -3.32 9.14
C ALA A 76 11.57 -2.48 8.19
N ASP A 77 11.55 -1.16 8.36
CA ASP A 77 10.90 -0.21 7.45
C ASP A 77 11.44 -0.35 6.03
N HIS A 78 12.77 -0.35 5.88
CA HIS A 78 13.42 -0.54 4.59
C HIS A 78 13.07 -1.89 3.96
N ARG A 79 13.14 -2.99 4.72
CA ARG A 79 12.79 -4.33 4.23
C ARG A 79 11.34 -4.42 3.78
N LEU A 80 10.40 -3.87 4.55
CA LEU A 80 8.98 -3.88 4.20
C LEU A 80 8.71 -3.02 2.96
N ARG A 81 9.35 -1.85 2.85
CA ARG A 81 9.27 -0.99 1.65
C ARG A 81 9.77 -1.74 0.43
N GLN A 82 10.93 -2.39 0.51
CA GLN A 82 11.46 -3.24 -0.56
C GLN A 82 10.52 -4.40 -0.91
N ALA A 83 9.85 -5.00 0.07
CA ALA A 83 8.88 -6.07 -0.17
C ALA A 83 7.65 -5.60 -0.98
N HIS A 84 7.21 -4.34 -0.79
CA HIS A 84 6.19 -3.72 -1.63
C HIS A 84 6.74 -3.42 -3.02
N LEU A 85 7.87 -2.72 -3.12
CA LEU A 85 8.43 -2.25 -4.40
C LEU A 85 8.77 -3.40 -5.35
N ARG A 86 9.22 -4.55 -4.84
CA ARG A 86 9.48 -5.73 -5.68
C ARG A 86 8.23 -6.31 -6.33
N ARG A 87 7.04 -5.97 -5.85
CA ARG A 87 5.75 -6.57 -6.29
C ARG A 87 4.85 -5.59 -7.02
N THR A 88 5.27 -4.35 -7.19
CA THR A 88 4.50 -3.31 -7.88
C THR A 88 4.19 -3.66 -9.34
N HIS A 89 5.00 -4.52 -9.95
CA HIS A 89 4.82 -4.98 -11.33
C HIS A 89 3.81 -6.13 -11.47
N LEU A 90 3.31 -6.69 -10.36
CA LEU A 90 2.40 -7.84 -10.42
C LEU A 90 1.02 -7.41 -10.94
N PRO A 91 0.34 -8.25 -11.75
CA PRO A 91 -0.94 -7.89 -12.39
C PRO A 91 -2.02 -7.39 -11.42
N VAL A 92 -2.08 -7.99 -10.22
CA VAL A 92 -3.06 -7.66 -9.16
C VAL A 92 -2.99 -6.19 -8.70
N VAL A 93 -1.86 -5.51 -8.93
CA VAL A 93 -1.63 -4.10 -8.55
C VAL A 93 -2.31 -3.13 -9.53
N GLY A 94 -2.48 -3.51 -10.80
CA GLY A 94 -2.96 -2.59 -11.83
C GLY A 94 -2.03 -1.41 -12.06
N ARG A 95 -2.58 -0.25 -12.42
CA ARG A 95 -1.82 1.00 -12.56
C ARG A 95 -1.32 1.46 -11.19
N LEU A 96 -0.05 1.80 -11.04
CA LEU A 96 0.51 2.28 -9.78
C LEU A 96 0.77 3.79 -9.81
N LEU A 97 0.27 4.50 -8.81
CA LEU A 97 0.74 5.83 -8.44
C LEU A 97 1.54 5.73 -7.14
N HIS A 98 2.84 6.02 -7.22
CA HIS A 98 3.72 6.04 -6.06
C HIS A 98 3.92 7.49 -5.59
N LEU A 99 3.42 7.82 -4.41
CA LEU A 99 3.51 9.16 -3.84
C LEU A 99 4.44 9.19 -2.64
N THR A 100 5.48 10.02 -2.71
CA THR A 100 6.21 10.41 -1.50
C THR A 100 5.35 11.41 -0.74
N THR A 101 4.98 11.10 0.50
CA THR A 101 4.05 11.95 1.28
C THR A 101 4.78 12.89 2.24
N ALA A 102 6.05 13.20 1.99
CA ALA A 102 6.81 14.13 2.80
C ALA A 102 6.18 15.53 2.71
N GLU A 103 5.84 16.15 3.84
CA GLU A 103 5.43 17.56 3.93
C GLU A 103 4.18 17.97 3.13
N ARG A 104 3.38 17.00 2.68
CA ARG A 104 2.14 17.23 1.93
C ARG A 104 0.90 17.10 2.81
N THR A 105 -0.08 17.97 2.56
CA THR A 105 -1.40 17.88 3.18
C THR A 105 -2.22 16.75 2.55
N PRO A 106 -3.19 16.16 3.28
CA PRO A 106 -4.11 15.19 2.69
C PRO A 106 -4.83 15.72 1.45
N THR A 107 -5.28 16.98 1.45
CA THR A 107 -5.94 17.61 0.29
C THR A 107 -5.03 17.62 -0.93
N ALA A 108 -3.79 18.08 -0.80
CA ALA A 108 -2.85 18.12 -1.93
C ALA A 108 -2.51 16.72 -2.47
N LEU A 109 -2.57 15.67 -1.63
CA LEU A 109 -2.40 14.28 -2.09
C LEU A 109 -3.65 13.79 -2.83
N ILE A 110 -4.84 14.11 -2.32
CA ILE A 110 -6.11 13.75 -2.96
C ILE A 110 -6.22 14.41 -4.34
N ASP A 111 -5.90 15.70 -4.46
CA ASP A 111 -5.98 16.42 -5.72
C ASP A 111 -5.09 15.78 -6.80
N GLU A 112 -3.87 15.35 -6.44
CA GLU A 112 -3.00 14.63 -7.36
C GLU A 112 -3.55 13.24 -7.72
N ILE A 113 -4.10 12.50 -6.75
CA ILE A 113 -4.68 11.18 -7.00
C ILE A 113 -5.86 11.29 -7.96
N VAL A 114 -6.75 12.25 -7.74
CA VAL A 114 -7.93 12.48 -8.60
C VAL A 114 -7.49 12.90 -10.00
N ALA A 115 -6.56 13.85 -10.11
CA ALA A 115 -6.01 14.26 -11.40
C ALA A 115 -5.36 13.10 -12.17
N TRP A 116 -4.60 12.24 -11.48
CA TRP A 116 -3.96 11.07 -12.10
C TRP A 116 -4.95 9.97 -12.52
N LEU A 117 -6.08 9.86 -11.81
CA LEU A 117 -7.17 8.95 -12.16
C LEU A 117 -8.02 9.45 -13.33
N GLU A 118 -7.81 10.69 -13.79
CA GLU A 118 -8.62 11.36 -14.82
C GLU A 118 -10.11 11.44 -14.44
N LEU A 119 -10.38 11.67 -13.13
CA LEU A 119 -11.72 11.82 -12.55
C LEU A 119 -12.09 13.30 -12.35
#